data_AF-A0A7R9UW05-F1
#
_entry.id   AF-A0A7R9UW05-F1
#
_cell.length_a   1.000
_cell.length_b   1.000
_cell.length_c   1.000
_cell.angle_alpha   90.00
_cell.angle_beta   90.00
_cell.angle_gamma   90.00
#
_symmetry.space_group_name_H-M   'P 1'
#
loop_
_entity.id
_entity.type
_entity.pdbx_description
1 polymer ?
#
loop_
_entity_poly.entity_id
_entity_poly.type
_entity_poly.pdbx_seq_one_letter_code
_entity_poly.pdbx_strand_id
1 'polypeptide(L)'
;DNIFSSTRLDALFDSLTSNQLDSFFYELRDDLERWVGGITVDERGKRLRATSLRFFYLVSPVDSTPAAFTDPPRGPARAERLAWEAQFIEATNALDNGAGLRLQGVAGRSLDDEIARNVQGSVVFMALAVCSILLYMSALLGGAPPYDSRFLLGCGAVGTIVLSELAGFGLAALFGVPLTDVSLLIVFIVVGVGVDDIILCTDFVRATPAKLPLASRLAHGMAGAGSAIFLTSVTNLVAFLVAASVDFPGVRWFCMAAGIIVFVLFAL
;
A
#
# COMPACT_ATOMS: atom_id res chain seq x y z
N ASP A 1 30.02 -25.71 -17.31
CA ASP A 1 30.74 -25.14 -18.45
C ASP A 1 30.45 -23.66 -18.59
N ASN A 2 31.43 -22.85 -18.19
CA ASN A 2 31.37 -21.39 -18.25
C ASN A 2 31.35 -20.96 -19.72
N ILE A 3 30.29 -20.26 -20.12
CA ILE A 3 30.00 -19.84 -21.51
C ILE A 3 31.00 -18.80 -22.06
N PHE A 4 31.92 -18.28 -21.23
CA PHE A 4 32.93 -17.32 -21.66
C PHE A 4 34.33 -17.94 -21.61
N SER A 5 34.65 -18.78 -22.60
CA SER A 5 36.05 -19.03 -22.96
C SER A 5 36.59 -17.75 -23.62
N SER A 6 37.50 -17.06 -22.94
CA SER A 6 38.12 -15.78 -23.35
C SER A 6 38.72 -15.80 -24.76
N THR A 7 39.06 -16.97 -25.29
CA THR A 7 39.66 -17.17 -26.62
C THR A 7 38.73 -16.89 -27.80
N ARG A 8 37.40 -16.80 -27.60
CA ARG A 8 36.44 -16.58 -28.70
C ARG A 8 36.12 -15.12 -28.99
N LEU A 9 36.34 -14.23 -28.01
CA LEU A 9 36.07 -12.79 -28.17
C LEU A 9 37.19 -12.10 -28.95
N ASP A 10 38.45 -12.44 -28.66
CA ASP A 10 39.60 -11.82 -29.32
C ASP A 10 39.62 -12.06 -30.85
N ALA A 11 39.29 -13.29 -31.28
CA ALA A 11 39.19 -13.63 -32.70
C ALA A 11 38.00 -12.96 -33.42
N LEU A 12 36.98 -12.53 -32.67
CA LEU A 12 35.79 -11.86 -33.20
C LEU A 12 36.08 -10.37 -33.42
N PHE A 13 36.84 -9.74 -32.51
CA PHE A 13 37.25 -8.34 -32.62
C PHE A 13 38.25 -8.07 -33.77
N ASP A 14 39.12 -9.03 -34.09
CA ASP A 14 40.07 -8.90 -35.23
C ASP A 14 39.38 -8.95 -36.61
N SER A 15 38.14 -9.43 -36.69
CA SER A 15 37.39 -9.62 -37.94
C SER A 15 36.46 -8.47 -38.33
N LEU A 16 36.26 -7.49 -37.43
CA LEU A 16 35.27 -6.42 -37.59
C LEU A 16 35.94 -5.11 -38.06
N THR A 17 35.46 -4.55 -39.17
CA THR A 17 35.84 -3.21 -39.64
C THR A 17 35.26 -2.12 -38.73
N SER A 18 35.85 -0.91 -38.70
CA SER A 18 35.50 0.17 -37.76
C SER A 18 34.00 0.50 -37.70
N ASN A 19 33.30 0.47 -38.83
CA ASN A 19 31.87 0.77 -38.89
C ASN A 19 30.98 -0.37 -38.35
N GLN A 20 31.47 -1.61 -38.38
CA GLN A 20 30.79 -2.78 -37.80
C GLN A 20 31.05 -2.88 -36.30
N LEU A 21 32.22 -2.42 -35.84
CA LEU A 21 32.52 -2.25 -34.43
C LEU A 21 31.57 -1.23 -33.81
N ASP A 22 31.37 -0.06 -34.43
CA ASP A 22 30.46 0.95 -33.88
C ASP A 22 29.01 0.43 -33.75
N SER A 23 28.45 -0.21 -34.78
CA SER A 23 27.09 -0.79 -34.68
C SER A 23 27.00 -1.92 -33.66
N PHE A 24 28.02 -2.79 -33.59
CA PHE A 24 28.11 -3.83 -32.57
C PHE A 24 28.22 -3.22 -31.16
N PHE A 25 28.99 -2.14 -30.98
CA PHE A 25 29.11 -1.44 -29.71
C PHE A 25 27.83 -0.70 -29.33
N TYR A 26 27.00 -0.23 -30.27
CA TYR A 26 25.68 0.35 -29.98
C TYR A 26 24.66 -0.71 -29.58
N GLU A 27 24.56 -1.83 -30.29
CA GLU A 27 23.70 -2.97 -29.88
C GLU A 27 24.18 -3.57 -28.56
N LEU A 28 25.49 -3.80 -28.42
CA LEU A 28 26.09 -4.27 -27.18
C LEU A 28 25.95 -3.23 -26.08
N ARG A 29 25.91 -1.93 -26.36
CA ARG A 29 25.68 -0.87 -25.35
C ARG A 29 24.23 -0.88 -24.87
N ASP A 30 23.26 -0.96 -25.77
CA ASP A 30 21.85 -1.05 -25.39
C ASP A 30 21.58 -2.35 -24.59
N ASP A 31 22.24 -3.44 -24.98
CA ASP A 31 22.23 -4.68 -24.21
C ASP A 31 23.02 -4.56 -22.90
N LEU A 32 24.18 -3.91 -22.87
CA LEU A 32 25.01 -3.74 -21.67
C LEU A 32 24.36 -2.80 -20.66
N GLU A 33 23.67 -1.74 -21.08
CA GLU A 33 22.89 -0.84 -20.20
C GLU A 33 21.77 -1.61 -19.49
N ARG A 34 21.30 -2.73 -20.06
CA ARG A 34 20.34 -3.63 -19.41
C ARG A 34 20.96 -4.44 -18.27
N TRP A 35 22.21 -4.85 -18.40
CA TRP A 35 22.92 -5.72 -17.43
C TRP A 35 23.82 -4.95 -16.47
N VAL A 36 24.24 -3.74 -16.81
CA VAL A 36 25.31 -3.01 -16.15
C VAL A 36 24.89 -1.58 -15.86
N GLY A 37 24.97 -1.17 -14.59
CA GLY A 37 24.60 0.17 -14.13
C GLY A 37 25.80 1.03 -13.76
N GLY A 38 25.62 2.35 -13.87
CA GLY A 38 26.63 3.34 -13.50
C GLY A 38 27.90 3.25 -14.35
N ILE A 39 27.72 3.24 -15.68
CA ILE A 39 28.81 3.19 -16.65
C ILE A 39 29.48 4.57 -16.72
N THR A 40 30.79 4.62 -16.49
CA THR A 40 31.62 5.82 -16.69
C THR A 40 32.72 5.52 -17.70
N VAL A 41 32.89 6.40 -18.68
CA VAL A 41 33.92 6.30 -19.72
C VAL A 41 35.07 7.24 -19.38
N ASP A 42 36.30 6.75 -19.42
CA ASP A 42 37.50 7.56 -19.21
C ASP A 42 37.73 8.53 -20.39
N GLU A 43 38.37 9.70 -20.17
CA GLU A 43 38.47 10.83 -21.12
C GLU A 43 39.12 10.46 -22.48
N ARG A 44 39.82 9.34 -22.54
CA ARG A 44 40.48 8.80 -23.75
C ARG A 44 39.65 7.73 -24.49
N GLY A 45 38.43 7.44 -24.05
CA GLY A 45 37.53 6.46 -24.66
C GLY A 45 37.99 5.00 -24.58
N LYS A 46 39.04 4.69 -23.79
CA LYS A 46 39.70 3.37 -23.79
C LYS A 46 39.32 2.45 -22.63
N ARG A 47 38.63 2.96 -21.60
CA ARG A 47 38.25 2.17 -20.41
C ARG A 47 36.81 2.44 -20.01
N LEU A 48 36.06 1.36 -19.87
CA LEU A 48 34.69 1.34 -19.37
C LEU A 48 34.73 0.86 -17.92
N ARG A 49 34.17 1.66 -17.00
CA ARG A 49 34.00 1.26 -15.61
C ARG A 49 32.51 1.17 -15.32
N ALA A 50 32.11 0.12 -14.62
CA ALA A 50 30.75 -0.12 -14.19
C ALA A 50 30.66 -0.18 -12.66
N THR A 51 29.55 0.29 -12.11
CA THR A 51 29.33 0.37 -10.67
C THR A 51 28.46 -0.77 -10.15
N SER A 52 27.49 -1.23 -10.95
CA SER A 52 26.58 -2.32 -10.59
C SER A 52 26.36 -3.26 -11.75
N LEU A 53 26.00 -4.50 -11.41
CA LEU A 53 25.64 -5.53 -12.36
C LEU A 53 24.31 -6.14 -11.92
N ARG A 54 23.42 -6.37 -12.87
CA ARG A 54 22.07 -6.87 -12.65
C ARG A 54 21.86 -8.13 -13.48
N PHE A 55 21.32 -9.17 -12.85
CA PHE A 55 20.88 -10.38 -13.53
C PHE A 55 19.35 -10.47 -13.48
N PHE A 56 18.74 -10.89 -14.58
CA PHE A 56 17.30 -11.16 -14.65
C PHE A 56 17.07 -12.65 -14.83
N TYR A 57 16.23 -13.22 -13.96
CA TYR A 57 15.77 -14.59 -14.06
C TYR A 57 14.28 -14.56 -14.40
N LEU A 58 13.91 -15.15 -15.53
CA LEU A 58 12.52 -15.36 -15.90
C LEU A 58 12.11 -16.73 -15.40
N VAL A 59 11.09 -16.78 -14.54
CA VAL A 59 10.57 -18.01 -13.94
C VAL A 59 9.23 -18.30 -14.56
N SER A 60 9.11 -19.46 -15.22
CA SER A 60 7.87 -19.94 -15.84
C SER A 60 7.71 -21.44 -15.62
N PRO A 61 6.47 -21.99 -15.55
CA PRO A 61 6.26 -23.42 -15.64
C PRO A 61 6.87 -23.99 -16.93
N VAL A 62 7.40 -25.22 -16.87
CA VAL A 62 8.13 -25.86 -17.99
C VAL A 62 7.28 -25.97 -19.28
N ASP A 63 5.95 -26.02 -19.16
CA ASP A 63 5.00 -26.21 -20.27
C ASP A 63 4.19 -24.94 -20.64
N SER A 64 4.69 -23.76 -20.31
CA SER A 64 3.97 -22.49 -20.51
C SER A 64 3.93 -22.02 -21.97
N THR A 65 2.75 -21.71 -22.53
CA THR A 65 2.60 -21.01 -23.81
C THR A 65 3.09 -19.55 -23.70
N PRO A 66 3.41 -18.84 -24.81
CA PRO A 66 3.85 -17.44 -24.76
C PRO A 66 2.89 -16.49 -24.03
N ALA A 67 1.59 -16.84 -23.98
CA ALA A 67 0.56 -16.08 -23.25
C ALA A 67 0.63 -16.26 -21.71
N ALA A 68 1.31 -17.30 -21.21
CA ALA A 68 1.51 -17.52 -19.78
C ALA A 68 2.63 -16.65 -19.18
N PHE A 69 3.31 -15.83 -20.01
CA PHE A 69 4.27 -14.82 -19.54
C PHE A 69 3.60 -13.57 -18.96
N THR A 70 2.33 -13.29 -19.31
CA THR A 70 1.66 -12.04 -18.93
C THR A 70 0.83 -12.16 -17.67
N ASP A 71 0.34 -13.36 -17.33
CA ASP A 71 -0.51 -13.57 -16.15
C ASP A 71 0.20 -14.42 -15.08
N PRO A 72 0.27 -13.97 -13.81
CA PRO A 72 0.83 -14.77 -12.75
C PRO A 72 0.00 -16.06 -12.56
N PRO A 73 0.66 -17.22 -12.37
CA PRO A 73 -0.03 -18.49 -12.21
C PRO A 73 -0.97 -18.46 -10.99
N ARG A 74 -2.16 -19.06 -11.14
CA ARG A 74 -3.18 -19.18 -10.08
C ARG A 74 -3.14 -20.59 -9.48
N GLY A 75 -3.63 -20.74 -8.25
CA GLY A 75 -3.74 -22.05 -7.57
C GLY A 75 -2.37 -22.62 -7.14
N PRO A 76 -2.14 -23.94 -7.26
CA PRO A 76 -0.96 -24.61 -6.69
C PRO A 76 0.36 -24.12 -7.31
N ALA A 77 0.37 -23.81 -8.60
CA ALA A 77 1.54 -23.25 -9.29
C ALA A 77 1.99 -21.88 -8.72
N ARG A 78 1.07 -21.11 -8.13
CA ARG A 78 1.42 -19.87 -7.41
C ARG A 78 2.25 -20.18 -6.17
N ALA A 79 1.83 -21.19 -5.39
CA ALA A 79 2.50 -21.55 -4.15
C ALA A 79 3.93 -22.06 -4.41
N GLU A 80 4.10 -22.87 -5.45
CA GLU A 80 5.42 -23.35 -5.88
C GLU A 80 6.33 -22.20 -6.32
N ARG A 81 5.82 -21.27 -7.15
CA ARG A 81 6.56 -20.06 -7.53
C ARG A 81 6.98 -19.25 -6.30
N LEU A 82 6.05 -18.99 -5.38
CA LEU A 82 6.34 -18.22 -4.17
C LEU A 82 7.37 -18.91 -3.27
N ALA A 83 7.33 -20.24 -3.16
CA ALA A 83 8.31 -21.01 -2.40
C ALA A 83 9.70 -20.94 -3.03
N TRP A 84 9.80 -21.06 -4.35
CA TRP A 84 11.06 -20.89 -5.09
C TRP A 84 11.62 -19.48 -4.93
N GLU A 85 10.77 -18.44 -5.06
CA GLU A 85 11.18 -17.05 -4.89
C GLU A 85 11.70 -16.78 -3.47
N ALA A 86 11.13 -17.42 -2.43
CA ALA A 86 11.65 -17.33 -1.07
C ALA A 86 13.05 -17.92 -0.95
N GLN A 87 13.26 -19.14 -1.46
CA GLN A 87 14.57 -19.80 -1.44
C GLN A 87 15.61 -19.00 -2.23
N PHE A 88 15.22 -18.40 -3.36
CA PHE A 88 16.08 -17.54 -4.15
C PHE A 88 16.57 -16.32 -3.35
N ILE A 89 15.66 -15.63 -2.65
CA ILE A 89 16.02 -14.47 -1.82
C ILE A 89 16.94 -14.91 -0.66
N GLU A 90 16.62 -16.03 0.01
CA GLU A 90 17.42 -16.55 1.10
C GLU A 90 18.84 -16.93 0.66
N ALA A 91 18.96 -17.65 -0.46
CA ALA A 91 20.26 -18.02 -1.03
C ALA A 91 21.06 -16.77 -1.45
N THR A 92 20.39 -15.76 -2.02
CA THR A 92 21.04 -14.52 -2.44
C THR A 92 21.56 -13.72 -1.24
N ASN A 93 20.77 -13.64 -0.16
CA ASN A 93 21.19 -12.96 1.07
C ASN A 93 22.31 -13.72 1.78
N ALA A 94 22.31 -15.05 1.75
CA ALA A 94 23.37 -15.87 2.35
C ALA A 94 24.72 -15.79 1.59
N LEU A 95 24.70 -15.41 0.32
CA LEU A 95 25.90 -15.22 -0.49
C LEU A 95 26.60 -13.87 -0.24
N ASP A 96 25.95 -12.93 0.48
CA ASP A 96 26.52 -11.62 0.85
C ASP A 96 27.58 -11.77 1.96
N ASN A 97 28.72 -12.38 1.62
CA ASN A 97 29.77 -12.80 2.56
C ASN A 97 30.86 -11.73 2.80
N GLY A 98 30.54 -10.44 2.66
CA GLY A 98 31.47 -9.35 3.01
C GLY A 98 32.70 -9.22 2.10
N ALA A 99 32.70 -9.85 0.92
CA ALA A 99 33.81 -9.83 -0.05
C ALA A 99 33.98 -8.48 -0.80
N GLY A 100 33.45 -7.37 -0.25
CA GLY A 100 33.44 -6.05 -0.90
C GLY A 100 32.41 -5.90 -2.02
N LEU A 101 31.59 -6.93 -2.28
CA LEU A 101 30.46 -6.91 -3.20
C LEU A 101 29.17 -7.05 -2.41
N ARG A 102 28.21 -6.15 -2.63
CA ARG A 102 26.88 -6.20 -2.01
C ARG A 102 25.92 -6.87 -2.98
N LEU A 103 25.49 -8.08 -2.65
CA LEU A 103 24.50 -8.81 -3.46
C LEU A 103 23.09 -8.50 -2.95
N GLN A 104 22.14 -8.27 -3.87
CA GLN A 104 20.74 -8.02 -3.52
C GLN A 104 19.84 -8.83 -4.43
N GLY A 105 18.96 -9.64 -3.84
CA GLY A 105 17.93 -10.39 -4.54
C GLY A 105 16.58 -9.69 -4.42
N VAL A 106 15.93 -9.45 -5.55
CA VAL A 106 14.55 -8.97 -5.59
C VAL A 106 13.74 -9.95 -6.43
N ALA A 107 12.61 -10.41 -5.88
CA ALA A 107 11.67 -11.27 -6.58
C ALA A 107 10.27 -10.63 -6.57
N GLY A 108 9.33 -11.22 -7.31
CA GLY A 108 7.96 -10.71 -7.38
C GLY A 108 7.27 -10.64 -6.02
N ARG A 109 7.50 -11.64 -5.15
CA ARG A 109 6.98 -11.65 -3.78
C ARG A 109 7.57 -10.59 -2.83
N SER A 110 8.75 -10.04 -3.13
CA SER A 110 9.47 -9.16 -2.22
C SER A 110 8.67 -7.91 -1.85
N LEU A 111 7.89 -7.38 -2.80
CA LEU A 111 7.05 -6.21 -2.57
C LEU A 111 5.89 -6.53 -1.62
N ASP A 112 5.22 -7.66 -1.82
CA ASP A 112 4.12 -8.11 -0.95
C ASP A 112 4.62 -8.40 0.47
N ASP A 113 5.76 -9.09 0.59
CA ASP A 113 6.39 -9.39 1.88
C ASP A 113 6.80 -8.11 2.63
N GLU A 114 7.33 -7.11 1.91
CA GLU A 114 7.74 -5.82 2.49
C GLU A 114 6.53 -5.01 2.99
N ILE A 115 5.45 -4.98 2.21
CA ILE A 115 4.20 -4.32 2.61
C ILE A 115 3.62 -5.01 3.85
N ALA A 116 3.50 -6.34 3.83
CA ALA A 116 2.98 -7.11 4.95
C ALA A 116 3.81 -6.88 6.22
N ARG A 117 5.15 -6.90 6.11
CA ARG A 117 6.05 -6.64 7.24
C ARG A 117 5.88 -5.23 7.80
N ASN A 118 5.76 -4.22 6.94
CA ASN A 118 5.58 -2.83 7.36
C ASN A 118 4.23 -2.62 8.06
N VAL A 119 3.16 -3.18 7.49
CA VAL A 119 1.83 -3.14 8.10
C VAL A 119 1.83 -3.83 9.46
N GLN A 120 2.34 -5.07 9.54
CA GLN A 120 2.41 -5.83 10.79
C GLN A 120 3.23 -5.13 11.87
N GLY A 121 4.37 -4.53 11.50
CA GLY A 121 5.18 -3.72 12.41
C GLY A 121 4.46 -2.48 12.94
N SER A 122 3.44 -2.00 12.21
CA SER A 122 2.69 -0.78 12.54
C SER A 122 1.39 -1.04 13.32
N VAL A 123 0.91 -2.29 13.42
CA VAL A 123 -0.38 -2.62 14.07
C VAL A 123 -0.45 -2.12 15.52
N VAL A 124 0.62 -2.28 16.29
CA VAL A 124 0.66 -1.84 17.70
C VAL A 124 0.55 -0.32 17.80
N PHE A 125 1.27 0.42 16.94
CA PHE A 125 1.20 1.88 16.91
C PHE A 125 -0.18 2.37 16.46
N MET A 126 -0.80 1.69 15.51
CA MET A 126 -2.17 1.98 15.08
C MET A 126 -3.17 1.76 16.22
N ALA A 127 -3.07 0.65 16.95
CA ALA A 127 -3.93 0.40 18.12
C ALA A 127 -3.75 1.48 19.21
N LEU A 128 -2.50 1.87 19.50
CA LEU A 128 -2.22 2.96 20.45
C LEU A 128 -2.79 4.29 19.96
N ALA A 129 -2.67 4.61 18.67
CA ALA A 129 -3.20 5.83 18.09
C ALA A 129 -4.73 5.87 18.17
N VAL A 130 -5.41 4.78 17.79
CA VAL A 130 -6.87 4.66 17.92
C VAL A 130 -7.27 4.84 19.38
N CYS A 131 -6.70 4.08 20.32
CA CYS A 131 -6.99 4.23 21.75
C CYS A 131 -6.77 5.65 22.27
N SER A 132 -5.71 6.34 21.81
CA SER A 132 -5.42 7.72 22.19
C SER A 132 -6.50 8.69 21.68
N ILE A 133 -6.95 8.52 20.43
CA ILE A 133 -8.05 9.30 19.85
C ILE A 133 -9.35 9.04 20.62
N LEU A 134 -9.66 7.77 20.93
CA LEU A 134 -10.87 7.41 21.67
C LEU A 134 -10.88 8.01 23.10
N LEU A 135 -9.74 7.99 23.78
CA LEU A 135 -9.57 8.60 25.10
C LEU A 135 -9.70 10.13 25.03
N TYR A 136 -9.07 10.75 24.04
CA TYR A 136 -9.18 12.19 23.79
C TYR A 136 -10.64 12.59 23.55
N MET A 137 -11.36 11.85 22.72
CA MET A 137 -12.77 12.11 22.43
C MET A 137 -13.66 11.95 23.66
N SER A 138 -13.44 10.89 24.42
CA SER A 138 -14.19 10.67 25.67
C SER A 138 -13.95 11.79 26.68
N ALA A 139 -12.74 12.34 26.75
CA ALA A 139 -12.40 13.48 27.60
C ALA A 139 -12.98 14.81 27.06
N LEU A 140 -12.88 15.05 25.75
CA LEU A 140 -13.36 16.27 25.08
C LEU A 140 -14.88 16.44 25.19
N LEU A 141 -15.62 15.34 25.02
CA LEU A 141 -17.08 15.33 25.23
C LEU A 141 -17.42 15.29 26.73
N GLY A 142 -16.59 14.63 27.53
CA GLY A 142 -16.76 14.41 28.96
C GLY A 142 -17.07 15.68 29.75
N GLY A 143 -16.46 16.82 29.43
CA GLY A 143 -16.74 18.11 30.09
C GLY A 143 -16.37 18.16 31.59
N ALA A 144 -15.94 19.32 32.06
CA ALA A 144 -15.77 19.59 33.50
C ALA A 144 -16.78 20.68 33.90
N PRO A 145 -17.50 20.57 35.04
CA PRO A 145 -17.37 19.61 36.16
C PRO A 145 -18.10 18.26 36.00
N PRO A 146 -17.74 17.21 36.78
CA PRO A 146 -18.16 15.81 36.58
C PRO A 146 -19.67 15.52 36.71
N TYR A 147 -20.46 16.43 37.26
CA TYR A 147 -21.92 16.25 37.42
C TYR A 147 -22.73 16.60 36.16
N ASP A 148 -22.11 17.19 35.14
CA ASP A 148 -22.71 17.45 33.83
C ASP A 148 -21.98 16.68 32.72
N SER A 149 -21.34 15.56 33.12
CA SER A 149 -20.42 14.83 32.25
C SER A 149 -21.13 14.05 31.17
N ARG A 150 -20.72 14.27 29.92
CA ARG A 150 -21.23 13.56 28.74
C ARG A 150 -20.32 12.42 28.31
N PHE A 151 -19.59 11.84 29.26
CA PHE A 151 -18.65 10.74 29.00
C PHE A 151 -19.32 9.55 28.32
N LEU A 152 -20.53 9.17 28.77
CA LEU A 152 -21.32 8.10 28.14
C LEU A 152 -21.70 8.41 26.68
N LEU A 153 -21.95 9.67 26.34
CA LEU A 153 -22.16 10.09 24.95
C LEU A 153 -20.88 9.94 24.13
N GLY A 154 -19.72 10.28 24.71
CA GLY A 154 -18.41 10.01 24.12
C GLY A 154 -18.19 8.51 23.87
N CYS A 155 -18.44 7.65 24.86
CA CYS A 155 -18.33 6.21 24.71
C CYS A 155 -19.30 5.64 23.65
N GLY A 156 -20.53 6.16 23.60
CA GLY A 156 -21.51 5.78 22.59
C GLY A 156 -21.05 6.16 21.18
N ALA A 157 -20.56 7.38 21.00
CA ALA A 157 -20.04 7.88 19.73
C ALA A 157 -18.80 7.10 19.27
N VAL A 158 -17.91 6.75 20.19
CA VAL A 158 -16.78 5.84 19.91
C VAL A 158 -17.27 4.43 19.53
N GLY A 159 -18.27 3.92 20.25
CA GLY A 159 -18.87 2.63 19.97
C GLY A 159 -19.49 2.54 18.58
N THR A 160 -20.12 3.61 18.09
CA THR A 160 -20.70 3.64 16.74
C THR A 160 -19.62 3.61 15.66
N ILE A 161 -18.50 4.31 15.82
CA ILE A 161 -17.37 4.23 14.89
C ILE A 161 -16.87 2.77 14.80
N VAL A 162 -16.56 2.14 15.92
CA VAL A 162 -16.03 0.77 15.93
C VAL A 162 -17.05 -0.22 15.35
N LEU A 163 -18.33 -0.06 15.70
CA LEU A 163 -19.40 -0.89 15.16
C LEU A 163 -19.55 -0.71 13.64
N SER A 164 -19.39 0.52 13.13
CA SER A 164 -19.46 0.80 11.70
C SER A 164 -18.33 0.12 10.91
N GLU A 165 -17.13 0.02 11.48
CA GLU A 165 -16.02 -0.69 10.87
C GLU A 165 -16.27 -2.19 10.84
N LEU A 166 -16.69 -2.78 11.97
CA LEU A 166 -17.01 -4.20 12.04
C LEU A 166 -18.14 -4.56 11.06
N ALA A 167 -19.19 -3.75 11.02
CA ALA A 167 -20.31 -3.92 10.10
C ALA A 167 -19.89 -3.69 8.64
N GLY A 168 -19.05 -2.69 8.37
CA GLY A 168 -18.56 -2.36 7.04
C GLY A 168 -17.59 -3.41 6.48
N PHE A 169 -16.69 -3.97 7.30
CA PHE A 169 -15.86 -5.11 6.90
C PHE A 169 -16.71 -6.36 6.66
N GLY A 170 -17.73 -6.62 7.51
CA GLY A 170 -18.68 -7.70 7.28
C GLY A 170 -19.44 -7.54 5.97
N LEU A 171 -19.89 -6.33 5.67
CA LEU A 171 -20.59 -6.00 4.43
C LEU A 171 -19.68 -6.08 3.20
N ALA A 172 -18.43 -5.62 3.32
CA ALA A 172 -17.43 -5.75 2.26
C ALA A 172 -17.13 -7.22 1.95
N ALA A 173 -17.07 -8.08 2.98
CA ALA A 173 -16.92 -9.52 2.81
C ALA A 173 -18.14 -10.15 2.11
N LEU A 174 -19.36 -9.69 2.40
CA LEU A 174 -20.58 -10.13 1.69
C LEU A 174 -20.56 -9.75 0.21
N PHE A 175 -19.99 -8.59 -0.14
CA PHE A 175 -19.78 -8.20 -1.54
C PHE A 175 -18.57 -8.87 -2.21
N GLY A 176 -17.87 -9.77 -1.50
CA GLY A 176 -16.73 -10.51 -2.03
C GLY A 176 -15.44 -9.68 -2.15
N VAL A 177 -15.33 -8.57 -1.42
CA VAL A 177 -14.10 -7.78 -1.36
C VAL A 177 -13.07 -8.52 -0.49
N PRO A 178 -11.89 -8.89 -1.01
CA PRO A 178 -10.89 -9.61 -0.25
C PRO A 178 -10.28 -8.71 0.83
N LEU A 179 -10.17 -9.24 2.06
CA LEU A 179 -9.46 -8.57 3.15
C LEU A 179 -7.94 -8.78 2.95
N THR A 180 -7.22 -7.69 2.74
CA THR A 180 -5.76 -7.69 2.56
C THR A 180 -5.08 -7.11 3.79
N ASP A 181 -3.77 -7.30 3.95
CA ASP A 181 -3.02 -6.70 5.06
C ASP A 181 -3.16 -5.17 5.07
N VAL A 182 -3.13 -4.55 3.89
CA VAL A 182 -3.31 -3.09 3.72
C VAL A 182 -4.71 -2.64 4.15
N SER A 183 -5.73 -3.53 4.10
CA SER A 183 -7.09 -3.22 4.57
C SER A 183 -7.14 -2.88 6.06
N LEU A 184 -6.14 -3.29 6.86
CA LEU A 184 -6.05 -2.91 8.27
C LEU A 184 -5.83 -1.40 8.47
N LEU A 185 -5.22 -0.71 7.50
CA LEU A 185 -5.04 0.74 7.56
C LEU A 185 -6.38 1.50 7.45
N ILE A 186 -7.44 0.86 6.94
CA ILE A 186 -8.76 1.46 6.81
C ILE A 186 -9.30 1.84 8.19
N VAL A 187 -9.05 1.02 9.21
CA VAL A 187 -9.46 1.29 10.61
C VAL A 187 -8.96 2.66 11.07
N PHE A 188 -7.69 2.96 10.81
CA PHE A 188 -7.13 4.24 11.22
C PHE A 188 -7.79 5.42 10.50
N ILE A 189 -8.04 5.28 9.19
CA ILE A 189 -8.64 6.33 8.36
C ILE A 189 -10.09 6.58 8.75
N VAL A 190 -10.88 5.52 8.94
CA VAL A 190 -12.31 5.61 9.25
C VAL A 190 -12.52 6.13 10.66
N VAL A 191 -11.71 5.73 11.65
CA VAL A 191 -11.72 6.36 12.98
C VAL A 191 -11.51 7.88 12.87
N GLY A 192 -10.58 8.33 12.04
CA GLY A 192 -10.34 9.76 11.81
C GLY A 192 -11.57 10.48 11.25
N VAL A 193 -12.20 9.91 10.22
CA VAL A 193 -13.42 10.46 9.60
C VAL A 193 -14.58 10.49 10.59
N GLY A 194 -14.84 9.39 11.31
CA GLY A 194 -15.95 9.32 12.26
C GLY A 194 -15.79 10.27 13.45
N VAL A 195 -14.56 10.49 13.91
CA VAL A 195 -14.27 11.47 14.97
C VAL A 195 -14.55 12.90 14.50
N ASP A 196 -14.18 13.24 13.26
CA ASP A 196 -14.48 14.56 12.68
C ASP A 196 -16.00 14.82 12.65
N ASP A 197 -16.79 13.85 12.19
CA ASP A 197 -18.25 13.94 12.13
C ASP A 197 -18.89 14.12 13.53
N ILE A 198 -18.35 13.45 14.55
CA ILE A 198 -18.83 13.56 15.94
C ILE A 198 -18.50 14.93 16.52
N ILE A 199 -17.28 15.44 16.31
CA ILE A 199 -16.90 16.78 16.76
C ILE A 199 -17.82 17.81 16.10
N LEU A 200 -18.02 17.70 14.79
CA LEU A 200 -18.88 18.60 14.03
C LEU A 200 -20.33 18.59 14.56
N CYS A 201 -20.90 17.41 14.81
CA CYS A 201 -22.21 17.28 15.45
C CYS A 201 -22.27 18.02 16.80
N THR A 202 -21.26 17.81 17.65
CA THR A 202 -21.24 18.43 18.98
C THR A 202 -21.12 19.94 18.91
N ASP A 203 -20.34 20.47 17.97
CA ASP A 203 -20.11 21.92 17.83
C ASP A 203 -21.37 22.63 17.32
N PHE A 204 -22.07 22.09 16.33
CA PHE A 204 -23.34 22.64 15.87
C PHE A 204 -24.42 22.60 16.96
N VAL A 205 -24.51 21.50 17.73
CA VAL A 205 -25.45 21.42 18.87
C VAL A 205 -25.08 22.40 19.98
N ARG A 206 -23.78 22.61 20.25
CA ARG A 206 -23.29 23.59 21.24
C ARG A 206 -23.54 25.04 20.79
N ALA A 207 -23.48 25.31 19.49
CA ALA A 207 -23.75 26.64 18.93
C ALA A 207 -25.23 27.06 19.02
N THR A 208 -26.16 26.11 19.18
CA THR A 208 -27.59 26.46 19.34
C THR A 208 -27.88 27.14 20.69
N PRO A 209 -28.82 28.11 20.73
CA PRO A 209 -29.15 28.84 21.96
C PRO A 209 -29.52 27.91 23.12
N ALA A 210 -28.82 28.04 24.25
CA ALA A 210 -29.03 27.20 25.44
C ALA A 210 -30.44 27.34 26.07
N LYS A 211 -31.16 28.42 25.75
CA LYS A 211 -32.53 28.68 26.22
C LYS A 211 -33.59 27.82 25.54
N LEU A 212 -33.26 27.20 24.40
CA LEU A 212 -34.18 26.31 23.69
C LEU A 212 -34.28 24.95 24.39
N PRO A 213 -35.44 24.27 24.33
CA PRO A 213 -35.57 22.89 24.76
C PRO A 213 -34.54 21.98 24.08
N LEU A 214 -34.06 20.95 24.77
CA LEU A 214 -33.04 20.02 24.25
C LEU A 214 -33.42 19.45 22.87
N ALA A 215 -34.67 19.03 22.70
CA ALA A 215 -35.16 18.49 21.43
C ALA A 215 -35.03 19.50 20.28
N SER A 216 -35.38 20.76 20.52
CA SER A 216 -35.24 21.83 19.51
C SER A 216 -33.79 22.14 19.21
N ARG A 217 -32.90 22.10 20.22
CA ARG A 217 -31.46 22.29 20.05
C ARG A 217 -30.82 21.19 19.21
N LEU A 218 -31.17 19.93 19.50
CA LEU A 218 -30.71 18.79 18.72
C LEU A 218 -31.22 18.90 17.27
N ALA A 219 -32.49 19.21 17.05
CA ALA A 219 -33.04 19.35 15.71
C ALA A 219 -32.33 20.43 14.88
N HIS A 220 -32.11 21.62 15.45
CA HIS A 220 -31.41 22.71 14.74
C HIS A 220 -29.92 22.42 14.54
N GLY A 221 -29.24 21.87 15.56
CA GLY A 221 -27.84 21.48 15.47
C GLY A 221 -27.62 20.38 14.41
N MET A 222 -28.46 19.34 14.43
CA MET A 222 -28.41 18.25 13.45
C MET A 222 -28.78 18.69 12.04
N ALA A 223 -29.66 19.67 11.86
CA ALA A 223 -29.96 20.21 10.53
C ALA A 223 -28.72 20.86 9.90
N GLY A 224 -27.92 21.58 10.70
CA GLY A 224 -26.64 22.14 10.26
C GLY A 224 -25.57 21.08 10.07
N ALA A 225 -25.27 20.32 11.13
CA ALA A 225 -24.24 19.29 11.11
C ALA A 225 -24.50 18.22 10.04
N GLY A 226 -25.74 17.74 9.93
CA GLY A 226 -26.11 16.71 8.96
C GLY A 226 -25.88 17.14 7.51
N SER A 227 -26.12 18.41 7.18
CA SER A 227 -25.82 18.91 5.82
C SER A 227 -24.32 18.91 5.51
N ALA A 228 -23.49 19.24 6.50
CA ALA A 228 -22.03 19.24 6.36
C ALA A 228 -21.47 17.80 6.31
N ILE A 229 -21.93 16.92 7.20
CA ILE A 229 -21.55 15.50 7.26
C ILE A 229 -21.98 14.77 5.99
N PHE A 230 -23.16 15.08 5.46
CA PHE A 230 -23.60 14.53 4.17
C PHE A 230 -22.65 14.93 3.04
N LEU A 231 -22.22 16.20 2.99
CA LEU A 231 -21.31 16.68 1.97
C LEU A 231 -19.91 16.04 2.08
N THR A 232 -19.37 15.92 3.29
CA THR A 232 -18.08 15.26 3.53
C THR A 232 -18.16 13.77 3.20
N SER A 233 -19.22 13.09 3.62
CA SER A 233 -19.46 11.66 3.34
C SER A 233 -19.59 11.39 1.84
N VAL A 234 -20.37 12.19 1.10
CA VAL A 234 -20.50 12.06 -0.35
C VAL A 234 -19.16 12.29 -1.04
N THR A 235 -18.40 13.28 -0.60
CA THR A 235 -17.09 13.57 -1.20
C THR A 235 -16.09 12.45 -0.91
N ASN A 236 -16.09 11.88 0.30
CA ASN A 236 -15.30 10.70 0.65
C ASN A 236 -15.68 9.50 -0.21
N LEU A 237 -16.98 9.23 -0.40
CA LEU A 237 -17.45 8.13 -1.26
C LEU A 237 -17.00 8.31 -2.71
N VAL A 238 -17.14 9.52 -3.27
CA VAL A 238 -16.66 9.82 -4.62
C VAL A 238 -15.14 9.65 -4.72
N ALA A 239 -14.38 10.12 -3.73
CA ALA A 239 -12.93 9.96 -3.69
C ALA A 239 -12.52 8.48 -3.66
N PHE A 240 -13.16 7.65 -2.83
CA PHE A 240 -12.90 6.21 -2.79
C PHE A 240 -13.33 5.49 -4.06
N LEU A 241 -14.45 5.89 -4.69
CA LEU A 241 -14.88 5.33 -5.97
C LEU A 241 -13.88 5.66 -7.09
N VAL A 242 -13.39 6.90 -7.15
CA VAL A 242 -12.34 7.28 -8.10
C VAL A 242 -11.05 6.52 -7.82
N ALA A 243 -10.64 6.39 -6.55
CA ALA A 243 -9.45 5.63 -6.18
C ALA A 243 -9.59 4.12 -6.46
N ALA A 244 -10.82 3.57 -6.42
CA ALA A 244 -11.11 2.20 -6.82
C ALA A 244 -10.98 1.96 -8.35
N SER A 245 -10.90 3.01 -9.17
CA SER A 245 -10.67 2.88 -10.62
C SER A 245 -9.20 2.64 -10.99
N VAL A 246 -8.28 2.71 -10.03
CA VAL A 246 -6.84 2.51 -10.26
C VAL A 246 -6.54 1.03 -10.56
N ASP A 247 -5.66 0.79 -11.54
CA ASP A 247 -5.28 -0.55 -12.01
C ASP A 247 -4.47 -1.39 -11.00
N PHE A 248 -4.18 -0.85 -9.82
CA PHE A 248 -3.43 -1.54 -8.78
C PHE A 248 -4.40 -2.32 -7.85
N PRO A 249 -4.43 -3.66 -7.90
CA PRO A 249 -5.47 -4.45 -7.23
C PRO A 249 -5.54 -4.22 -5.72
N GLY A 250 -4.40 -4.05 -5.04
CA GLY A 250 -4.35 -3.81 -3.60
C GLY A 250 -5.06 -2.52 -3.20
N VAL A 251 -4.82 -1.44 -3.95
CA VAL A 251 -5.47 -0.13 -3.71
C VAL A 251 -6.96 -0.20 -4.08
N ARG A 252 -7.32 -0.90 -5.17
CA ARG A 252 -8.72 -1.07 -5.55
C ARG A 252 -9.55 -1.74 -4.46
N TRP A 253 -9.08 -2.87 -3.92
CA TRP A 253 -9.79 -3.58 -2.84
C TRP A 253 -9.86 -2.76 -1.56
N PHE A 254 -8.75 -2.08 -1.23
CA PHE A 254 -8.71 -1.14 -0.12
C PHE A 254 -9.77 -0.03 -0.26
N CYS A 255 -9.84 0.63 -1.42
CA CYS A 255 -10.79 1.72 -1.66
C CYS A 255 -12.25 1.26 -1.70
N MET A 256 -12.53 0.08 -2.26
CA MET A 256 -13.87 -0.50 -2.22
C MET A 256 -14.32 -0.78 -0.78
N ALA A 257 -13.46 -1.41 0.04
CA ALA A 257 -13.77 -1.66 1.45
C ALA A 257 -13.94 -0.35 2.23
N ALA A 258 -13.04 0.62 2.05
CA ALA A 258 -13.10 1.93 2.71
C ALA A 258 -14.38 2.69 2.36
N GLY A 259 -14.78 2.69 1.08
CA GLY A 259 -16.04 3.33 0.65
C GLY A 259 -17.27 2.69 1.29
N ILE A 260 -17.33 1.35 1.38
CA ILE A 260 -18.43 0.64 2.06
C ILE A 260 -18.46 0.99 3.54
N ILE A 261 -17.30 1.00 4.21
CA ILE A 261 -17.21 1.30 5.63
C ILE A 261 -17.63 2.75 5.92
N VAL A 262 -17.18 3.72 5.13
CA VAL A 262 -17.59 5.13 5.28
C VAL A 262 -19.07 5.31 5.02
N PHE A 263 -19.66 4.57 4.07
CA PHE A 263 -21.11 4.57 3.88
C PHE A 263 -21.85 4.04 5.11
N VAL A 264 -21.37 2.95 5.72
CA VAL A 264 -21.95 2.38 6.93
C VAL A 264 -21.77 3.31 8.12
N LEU A 265 -20.63 4.00 8.24
CA LEU A 265 -20.37 5.03 9.24
C LEU A 265 -21.37 6.19 9.13
N PHE A 266 -21.59 6.71 7.93
CA PHE A 266 -22.58 7.78 7.70
C PHE A 266 -24.01 7.33 8.04
N ALA A 267 -24.33 6.06 7.82
CA ALA A 267 -25.66 5.51 8.09
C ALA A 267 -25.96 5.27 9.58
N LEU A 268 -24.92 5.19 10.43
CA LEU A 268 -24.98 4.93 11.87
C LEU A 268 -24.99 6.22 12.69
#